data_AF-A0A820VIR3-F1
#
_entry.id   AF-A0A820VIR3-F1
#
_cell.length_a   1.000
_cell.length_b   1.000
_cell.length_c   1.000
_cell.angle_alpha   90.00
_cell.angle_beta   90.00
_cell.angle_gamma   90.00
#
_symmetry.space_group_name_H-M   'P 1'
#
loop_
_entity.id
_entity.type
_entity.pdbx_description
1 polymer ?
#
loop_
_entity_poly.entity_id
_entity_poly.type
_entity_poly.pdbx_seq_one_letter_code
_entity_poly.pdbx_strand_id
1 'polypeptide(L)'
;SGGTATTTISNLNMPTSSTSPDGYNAHYNDESYEELEHRPVTREIMAAYLSTRRHRTVTIYHAKVAQKSYGNEKRFFCPPPCVYLSGDGWNQDLEQDKLCTMIGIGEPLYHNDNNGSPSGNITQSSEMQHLPFENGKRFGAAKTLFISDSDKRKHINLNVKMIYTNDFRDNPYIGMFESRKIKVISKPSKKKQSVKNAESVCIQSGTKIALFNRLRSQNVSTRFLHVDEKNQFHASAHEWGSFYIHLVDNDEPCMESNSFSVKEGFVQYGSTVKLVCSVTNQALPYLVIRKVDKNRVLLDSDEPVSQLHKCAFEFKNGPSSSSNLVYLCLATERIVGIAGKPCPNERFRVDINDSACWTIISTDKAEYTWFEARGPVSHPITPVPVARHIVVDGGGAAATIELTGENFAPGLSVWFGETESPCTDYRSTQTIVAEVPQFSSVMPNMPWVQRSISTPISLVRRDGIVYLTSLVFTYTPQPAPARKNSPSPSAILPPTSDNNFCE
;
A
#
# COMPACT_ATOMS: atom_id res chain seq x y z
N SER A 1 -48.78 51.23 26.64
CA SER A 1 -48.15 51.62 25.36
C SER A 1 -46.84 50.86 25.22
N GLY A 2 -46.57 50.23 24.08
CA GLY A 2 -45.35 49.45 23.84
C GLY A 2 -44.35 50.19 22.93
N GLY A 3 -43.14 49.64 22.80
CA GLY A 3 -42.10 50.13 21.89
C GLY A 3 -40.70 49.66 22.30
N THR A 4 -40.14 48.71 21.56
CA THR A 4 -38.73 48.29 21.67
C THR A 4 -37.81 49.23 20.87
N ALA A 5 -36.51 49.32 21.22
CA ALA A 5 -35.53 50.18 20.56
C ALA A 5 -34.19 49.44 20.27
N THR A 6 -33.45 49.89 19.25
CA THR A 6 -32.35 49.14 18.62
C THR A 6 -31.21 50.05 18.10
N THR A 7 -30.03 50.04 18.76
CA THR A 7 -28.68 50.50 18.31
C THR A 7 -28.57 51.95 17.72
N THR A 8 -27.53 52.52 17.06
CA THR A 8 -26.23 52.09 16.45
C THR A 8 -25.26 53.31 16.26
N ILE A 9 -23.95 53.08 15.98
CA ILE A 9 -22.97 54.01 15.28
C ILE A 9 -22.45 55.21 16.14
N SER A 10 -21.24 55.80 16.02
CA SER A 10 -20.08 55.78 15.06
C SER A 10 -18.68 55.89 15.72
N ASN A 11 -17.60 55.68 14.95
CA ASN A 11 -16.18 55.90 15.31
C ASN A 11 -15.68 57.35 15.11
N LEU A 12 -14.54 57.71 15.73
CA LEU A 12 -13.66 58.86 15.40
C LEU A 12 -12.17 58.51 15.71
N ASN A 13 -11.20 59.32 15.27
CA ASN A 13 -9.78 58.91 15.11
C ASN A 13 -8.73 60.04 15.33
N MET A 14 -7.43 59.69 15.48
CA MET A 14 -6.21 60.55 15.58
C MET A 14 -6.00 61.32 16.90
N PRO A 15 -4.76 61.81 17.26
CA PRO A 15 -3.48 61.85 16.53
C PRO A 15 -2.21 61.32 17.29
N THR A 16 -1.02 61.56 16.72
CA THR A 16 0.35 61.31 17.27
C THR A 16 0.82 62.42 18.24
N SER A 17 1.96 62.43 18.97
CA SER A 17 3.32 61.82 18.81
C SER A 17 4.19 61.92 20.09
N SER A 18 5.27 61.12 20.22
CA SER A 18 6.50 61.31 21.07
C SER A 18 6.32 61.42 22.62
N THR A 19 7.19 60.93 23.52
CA THR A 19 8.60 60.44 23.44
C THR A 19 8.87 59.39 24.55
N SER A 20 9.95 58.60 24.45
CA SER A 20 10.33 57.54 25.41
C SER A 20 10.75 58.04 26.81
N PRO A 21 10.80 57.14 27.82
CA PRO A 21 12.10 56.61 28.25
C PRO A 21 12.19 55.06 28.23
N ASP A 22 13.42 54.55 28.36
CA ASP A 22 13.83 53.16 28.12
C ASP A 22 13.47 52.16 29.24
N GLY A 23 13.67 50.85 29.00
CA GLY A 23 13.92 49.97 30.15
C GLY A 23 14.00 48.44 29.98
N TYR A 24 13.27 47.80 29.05
CA TYR A 24 13.28 46.32 28.96
C TYR A 24 13.28 45.81 27.52
N ASN A 25 14.46 45.37 27.07
CA ASN A 25 14.67 44.86 25.71
C ASN A 25 14.39 43.35 25.65
N ALA A 26 13.14 42.98 25.42
CA ALA A 26 12.77 41.60 25.09
C ALA A 26 13.10 41.31 23.62
N HIS A 27 14.25 40.68 23.36
CA HIS A 27 14.62 40.22 22.02
C HIS A 27 13.63 39.16 21.52
N TYR A 28 12.63 39.59 20.75
CA TYR A 28 12.06 38.74 19.72
C TYR A 28 13.13 38.62 18.62
N ASN A 29 13.76 37.44 18.53
CA ASN A 29 14.54 37.09 17.36
C ASN A 29 13.57 36.85 16.21
N ASP A 30 13.50 37.81 15.29
CA ASP A 30 12.87 37.66 13.98
C ASP A 30 13.79 36.80 13.10
N GLU A 31 13.85 35.50 13.40
CA GLU A 31 14.65 34.52 12.65
C GLU A 31 14.11 34.44 11.22
N SER A 32 14.96 34.68 10.22
CA SER A 32 14.48 34.76 8.84
C SER A 32 13.99 33.39 8.36
N TYR A 33 13.00 33.37 7.46
CA TYR A 33 12.45 32.12 6.93
C TYR A 33 13.52 31.22 6.28
N GLU A 34 14.59 31.79 5.73
CA GLU A 34 15.74 31.05 5.19
C GLU A 34 16.52 30.29 6.28
N GLU A 35 16.64 30.82 7.51
CA GLU A 35 17.26 30.12 8.64
C GLU A 35 16.41 28.96 9.17
N LEU A 36 15.09 28.98 8.94
CA LEU A 36 14.19 27.90 9.34
C LEU A 36 14.24 26.71 8.37
N GLU A 37 14.28 26.96 7.05
CA GLU A 37 14.39 25.89 6.03
C GLU A 37 15.71 25.10 6.10
N HIS A 38 16.76 25.67 6.68
CA HIS A 38 18.12 25.08 6.71
C HIS A 38 18.49 24.40 8.05
N ARG A 39 17.56 24.28 9.01
CA ARG A 39 17.84 23.65 10.32
C ARG A 39 17.73 22.12 10.26
N PRO A 40 18.85 21.37 10.24
CA PRO A 40 18.83 19.91 10.08
C PRO A 40 18.02 19.23 11.18
N VAL A 41 17.43 18.07 10.89
CA VAL A 41 16.79 17.24 11.90
C VAL A 41 17.83 16.85 12.95
N THR A 42 17.51 16.96 14.23
CA THR A 42 18.43 16.58 15.32
C THR A 42 18.06 15.21 15.89
N ARG A 43 18.99 14.61 16.63
CA ARG A 43 18.79 13.31 17.29
C ARG A 43 17.54 13.31 18.17
N GLU A 44 17.32 14.40 18.91
CA GLU A 44 16.23 14.55 19.87
C GLU A 44 14.86 14.59 19.17
N ILE A 45 14.79 15.30 18.04
CA ILE A 45 13.58 15.37 17.20
C ILE A 45 13.28 13.99 16.62
N MET A 46 14.31 13.28 16.12
CA MET A 46 14.15 11.93 15.58
C MET A 46 13.77 10.91 16.67
N ALA A 47 14.30 11.03 17.89
CA ALA A 47 13.91 10.19 19.04
C ALA A 47 12.46 10.46 19.48
N ALA A 48 12.05 11.73 19.55
CA ALA A 48 10.67 12.12 19.82
C ALA A 48 9.70 11.61 18.74
N TYR A 49 10.12 11.61 17.47
CA TYR A 49 9.35 11.03 16.38
C TYR A 49 9.27 9.50 16.44
N LEU A 50 10.39 8.80 16.66
CA LEU A 50 10.43 7.34 16.67
C LEU A 50 9.66 6.73 17.85
N SER A 51 9.50 7.47 18.94
CA SER A 51 8.68 7.11 20.10
C SER A 51 7.19 7.47 19.93
N THR A 52 6.85 8.66 19.40
CA THR A 52 5.45 9.10 19.26
C THR A 52 4.77 8.63 17.97
N ARG A 53 5.54 8.34 16.92
CA ARG A 53 5.12 7.82 15.60
C ARG A 53 3.96 8.58 14.93
N ARG A 54 3.83 9.89 15.16
CA ARG A 54 2.79 10.77 14.58
C ARG A 54 3.00 11.10 13.09
N HIS A 55 3.29 10.09 12.28
CA HIS A 55 3.41 10.22 10.83
C HIS A 55 2.05 10.37 10.15
N ARG A 56 2.08 10.87 8.91
CA ARG A 56 0.98 10.83 7.95
C ARG A 56 1.26 9.72 6.94
N THR A 57 0.26 8.87 6.69
CA THR A 57 0.29 7.83 5.65
C THR A 57 -0.89 7.99 4.69
N VAL A 58 -0.62 7.86 3.39
CA VAL A 58 -1.60 7.77 2.31
C VAL A 58 -1.50 6.39 1.69
N THR A 59 -2.60 5.62 1.69
CA THR A 59 -2.65 4.30 1.07
C THR A 59 -3.68 4.27 -0.05
N ILE A 60 -3.21 4.06 -1.29
CA ILE A 60 -4.04 3.98 -2.50
C ILE A 60 -4.28 2.51 -2.84
N TYR A 61 -5.48 2.01 -2.60
CA TYR A 61 -5.89 0.65 -2.98
C TYR A 61 -6.60 0.65 -4.34
N HIS A 62 -6.28 -0.33 -5.18
CA HIS A 62 -6.86 -0.45 -6.52
C HIS A 62 -6.80 -1.89 -7.06
N ALA A 63 -7.53 -2.16 -8.14
CA ALA A 63 -7.38 -3.38 -8.93
C ALA A 63 -6.10 -3.33 -9.79
N LYS A 64 -5.48 -4.50 -10.05
CA LYS A 64 -4.33 -4.62 -10.97
C LYS A 64 -4.73 -4.54 -12.46
N VAL A 65 -6.02 -4.68 -12.79
CA VAL A 65 -6.54 -4.54 -14.16
C VAL A 65 -7.74 -3.61 -14.25
N ALA A 66 -7.89 -2.93 -15.38
CA ALA A 66 -9.04 -2.07 -15.70
C ALA A 66 -9.62 -2.43 -17.07
N GLN A 67 -10.94 -2.57 -17.18
CA GLN A 67 -11.61 -2.81 -18.47
C GLN A 67 -11.83 -1.49 -19.22
N LYS A 68 -11.50 -1.45 -20.52
CA LYS A 68 -11.87 -0.32 -21.39
C LYS A 68 -13.37 -0.23 -21.57
N SER A 69 -13.89 1.00 -21.44
CA SER A 69 -15.19 1.41 -21.94
C SER A 69 -15.09 1.66 -23.44
N TYR A 70 -16.17 1.47 -24.19
CA TYR A 70 -16.17 1.61 -25.66
C TYR A 70 -17.19 2.64 -26.13
N GLY A 71 -16.74 3.64 -26.89
CA GLY A 71 -17.60 4.73 -27.34
C GLY A 71 -18.24 5.47 -26.17
N ASN A 72 -19.58 5.51 -26.14
CA ASN A 72 -20.34 6.21 -25.10
C ASN A 72 -20.67 5.35 -23.86
N GLU A 73 -20.28 4.08 -23.82
CA GLU A 73 -20.38 3.28 -22.60
C GLU A 73 -19.40 3.81 -21.52
N LYS A 74 -19.77 3.75 -20.24
CA LYS A 74 -18.85 4.00 -19.11
C LYS A 74 -18.72 2.74 -18.24
N ARG A 75 -17.54 2.11 -18.27
CA ARG A 75 -17.20 0.94 -17.44
C ARG A 75 -16.36 1.38 -16.26
N PHE A 76 -17.03 1.75 -15.18
CA PHE A 76 -16.36 2.16 -13.94
C PHE A 76 -15.49 1.04 -13.35
N PHE A 77 -14.35 1.41 -12.80
CA PHE A 77 -13.40 0.48 -12.19
C PHE A 77 -14.04 -0.26 -11.00
N CYS A 78 -13.79 -1.56 -10.90
CA CYS A 78 -14.42 -2.41 -9.90
C CYS A 78 -13.43 -3.49 -9.40
N PRO A 79 -13.09 -3.53 -8.10
CA PRO A 79 -13.51 -2.57 -7.06
C PRO A 79 -13.09 -1.11 -7.37
N PRO A 80 -13.84 -0.12 -6.87
CA PRO A 80 -13.50 1.29 -7.08
C PRO A 80 -12.18 1.60 -6.37
N PRO A 81 -11.23 2.30 -7.02
CA PRO A 81 -10.01 2.75 -6.35
C PRO A 81 -10.36 3.61 -5.14
N CYS A 82 -9.63 3.43 -4.04
CA CYS A 82 -9.89 4.15 -2.81
C CYS A 82 -8.58 4.58 -2.14
N VAL A 83 -8.69 5.68 -1.39
CA VAL A 83 -7.58 6.33 -0.69
C VAL A 83 -7.93 6.32 0.80
N TYR A 84 -7.01 5.79 1.61
CA TYR A 84 -7.09 5.81 3.06
C TYR A 84 -6.01 6.75 3.61
N LEU A 85 -6.36 7.48 4.68
CA LEU A 85 -5.48 8.37 5.41
C LEU A 85 -5.26 7.79 6.81
N SER A 86 -4.02 7.45 7.15
CA SER A 86 -3.70 6.73 8.41
C SER A 86 -2.46 7.29 9.10
N GLY A 87 -2.32 6.98 10.39
CA GLY A 87 -1.37 7.67 11.28
C GLY A 87 -1.95 8.96 11.85
N ASP A 88 -1.59 9.26 13.11
CA ASP A 88 -2.21 10.35 13.88
C ASP A 88 -1.76 11.75 13.47
N GLY A 89 -0.79 11.86 12.57
CA GLY A 89 -0.42 13.15 11.96
C GLY A 89 -1.57 13.80 11.19
N TRP A 90 -2.58 13.04 10.76
CA TRP A 90 -3.76 13.55 10.06
C TRP A 90 -4.87 14.11 10.95
N ASN A 91 -4.83 13.91 12.27
CA ASN A 91 -6.01 14.15 13.13
C ASN A 91 -6.46 15.62 13.07
N GLN A 92 -5.51 16.54 13.27
CA GLN A 92 -5.76 17.98 13.21
C GLN A 92 -6.20 18.47 11.82
N ASP A 93 -5.70 17.85 10.74
CA ASP A 93 -6.05 18.23 9.37
C ASP A 93 -7.49 17.80 9.01
N LEU A 94 -7.91 16.63 9.51
CA LEU A 94 -9.24 16.05 9.27
C LEU A 94 -10.32 16.64 10.18
N GLU A 95 -9.99 16.96 11.44
CA GLU A 95 -10.90 17.66 12.36
C GLU A 95 -11.27 19.07 11.91
N GLN A 96 -10.40 19.71 11.10
CA GLN A 96 -10.56 21.08 10.60
C GLN A 96 -11.05 21.16 9.14
N ASP A 97 -11.42 20.02 8.54
CA ASP A 97 -11.83 19.87 7.12
C ASP A 97 -10.89 20.60 6.14
N LYS A 98 -9.58 20.51 6.42
CA LYS A 98 -8.54 21.26 5.71
C LYS A 98 -8.11 20.63 4.39
N LEU A 99 -8.75 19.56 3.89
CA LEU A 99 -8.14 18.68 2.88
C LEU A 99 -9.01 18.45 1.63
N CYS A 100 -8.60 19.05 0.51
CA CYS A 100 -9.08 18.68 -0.82
C CYS A 100 -8.24 17.53 -1.37
N THR A 101 -8.89 16.41 -1.73
CA THR A 101 -8.23 15.27 -2.37
C THR A 101 -8.95 14.92 -3.67
N MET A 102 -8.18 14.77 -4.75
CA MET A 102 -8.69 14.43 -6.08
C MET A 102 -7.93 13.25 -6.68
N ILE A 103 -8.55 12.48 -7.58
CA ILE A 103 -7.94 11.32 -8.23
C ILE A 103 -8.23 11.28 -9.74
N GLY A 104 -7.19 11.10 -10.56
CA GLY A 104 -7.27 11.03 -12.02
C GLY A 104 -6.50 9.84 -12.61
N ILE A 105 -6.50 9.72 -13.94
CA ILE A 105 -5.75 8.68 -14.69
C ILE A 105 -4.62 9.30 -15.50
N GLY A 106 -3.38 8.95 -15.16
CA GLY A 106 -2.16 9.46 -15.79
C GLY A 106 -1.72 10.82 -15.25
N GLU A 107 -0.63 11.33 -15.81
CA GLU A 107 -0.03 12.61 -15.42
C GLU A 107 -1.01 13.77 -15.69
N PRO A 108 -1.33 14.60 -14.68
CA PRO A 108 -1.91 15.91 -14.93
C PRO A 108 -0.81 16.81 -15.54
N LEU A 109 -1.15 17.55 -16.60
CA LEU A 109 -0.24 18.56 -17.14
C LEU A 109 0.06 19.61 -16.07
N TYR A 110 1.34 19.91 -15.84
CA TYR A 110 1.76 21.07 -15.06
C TYR A 110 1.32 22.35 -15.78
N HIS A 111 0.15 22.88 -15.42
CA HIS A 111 -0.16 24.29 -15.69
C HIS A 111 0.72 25.14 -14.79
N ASN A 112 1.86 25.58 -15.34
CA ASN A 112 2.47 26.82 -14.90
C ASN A 112 1.55 27.95 -15.37
N ASP A 113 0.56 28.32 -14.55
CA ASP A 113 -0.29 29.50 -14.78
C ASP A 113 0.51 30.79 -14.49
N ASN A 114 1.52 31.01 -15.32
CA ASN A 114 2.29 32.24 -15.44
C ASN A 114 2.51 32.49 -16.94
N ASN A 115 1.71 33.40 -17.50
CA ASN A 115 1.67 33.85 -18.91
C ASN A 115 1.14 32.85 -19.97
N GLY A 116 -0.19 32.88 -20.17
CA GLY A 116 -0.79 33.16 -21.49
C GLY A 116 -0.81 32.06 -22.58
N SER A 117 -2.03 31.59 -22.90
CA SER A 117 -2.42 30.90 -24.16
C SER A 117 -1.88 29.48 -24.41
N PRO A 118 -2.64 28.42 -24.05
CA PRO A 118 -2.29 27.04 -24.40
C PRO A 118 -2.68 26.68 -25.84
N SER A 119 -1.81 27.00 -26.81
CA SER A 119 -1.93 26.53 -28.21
C SER A 119 -1.04 25.29 -28.46
N GLY A 120 -1.43 24.16 -27.88
CA GLY A 120 -0.81 22.85 -28.09
C GLY A 120 -1.86 21.74 -27.98
N ASN A 121 -1.75 20.69 -28.81
CA ASN A 121 -2.78 19.65 -28.91
C ASN A 121 -3.04 18.93 -27.58
N ILE A 122 -4.15 19.26 -26.93
CA ILE A 122 -4.54 18.71 -25.63
C ILE A 122 -4.90 17.23 -25.79
N THR A 123 -3.95 16.35 -25.51
CA THR A 123 -4.25 14.97 -25.12
C THR A 123 -5.12 15.02 -23.87
N GLN A 124 -6.32 14.43 -23.94
CA GLN A 124 -7.32 14.49 -22.86
C GLN A 124 -6.80 13.84 -21.57
N SER A 125 -6.16 14.64 -20.70
CA SER A 125 -5.97 14.30 -19.29
C SER A 125 -7.34 14.05 -18.68
N SER A 126 -7.57 12.87 -18.11
CA SER A 126 -8.87 12.53 -17.52
C SER A 126 -9.14 13.45 -16.34
N GLU A 127 -10.29 14.14 -16.39
CA GLU A 127 -10.80 15.03 -15.35
C GLU A 127 -10.64 14.41 -13.95
N MET A 128 -9.95 15.11 -13.04
CA MET A 128 -9.66 14.57 -11.72
C MET A 128 -10.92 14.59 -10.86
N GLN A 129 -11.37 13.41 -10.43
CA GLN A 129 -12.54 13.26 -9.57
C GLN A 129 -12.20 13.67 -8.14
N HIS A 130 -12.97 14.60 -7.55
CA HIS A 130 -12.91 14.86 -6.11
C HIS A 130 -13.32 13.60 -5.30
N LEU A 131 -12.56 13.30 -4.24
CA LEU A 131 -12.86 12.24 -3.29
C LEU A 131 -13.50 12.86 -2.04
N PRO A 132 -14.79 12.58 -1.74
CA PRO A 132 -15.42 13.07 -0.54
C PRO A 132 -14.93 12.28 0.69
N PHE A 133 -14.09 12.92 1.50
CA PHE A 133 -13.72 12.48 2.85
C PHE A 133 -14.75 13.07 3.84
N GLU A 134 -15.95 12.48 3.88
CA GLU A 134 -17.09 13.02 4.64
C GLU A 134 -16.78 13.17 6.15
N ASN A 135 -16.84 14.40 6.67
CA ASN A 135 -16.82 14.76 8.10
C ASN A 135 -15.88 13.89 8.97
N GLY A 136 -14.57 13.97 8.73
CA GLY A 136 -13.55 13.28 9.52
C GLY A 136 -13.33 11.80 9.17
N LYS A 137 -14.04 11.24 8.18
CA LYS A 137 -13.74 9.90 7.67
C LYS A 137 -12.34 9.86 7.04
N ARG A 138 -11.55 8.87 7.43
CA ARG A 138 -10.21 8.58 6.91
C ARG A 138 -10.20 7.86 5.52
N PHE A 139 -11.28 7.93 4.75
CA PHE A 139 -11.50 7.12 3.53
C PHE A 139 -12.30 7.86 2.45
N GLY A 140 -11.87 7.74 1.19
CA GLY A 140 -12.60 8.20 -0.01
C GLY A 140 -12.46 7.23 -1.18
N ALA A 141 -13.50 7.08 -2.03
CA ALA A 141 -13.54 6.09 -3.11
C ALA A 141 -14.04 6.63 -4.47
N ALA A 142 -13.28 6.35 -5.53
CA ALA A 142 -13.47 6.82 -6.91
C ALA A 142 -14.51 5.97 -7.68
N LYS A 143 -15.78 6.05 -7.28
CA LYS A 143 -16.86 5.19 -7.78
C LYS A 143 -17.22 5.39 -9.27
N THR A 144 -16.76 6.47 -9.89
CA THR A 144 -17.10 6.87 -11.27
C THR A 144 -15.89 6.93 -12.21
N LEU A 145 -14.72 6.47 -11.78
CA LEU A 145 -13.51 6.48 -12.61
C LEU A 145 -13.55 5.36 -13.67
N PHE A 146 -13.27 5.71 -14.94
CA PHE A 146 -13.28 4.79 -16.09
C PHE A 146 -12.19 5.16 -17.10
N ILE A 147 -11.82 4.23 -17.98
CA ILE A 147 -10.94 4.48 -19.14
C ILE A 147 -11.70 4.27 -20.44
N SER A 148 -11.47 5.13 -21.42
CA SER A 148 -12.05 5.08 -22.76
C SER A 148 -11.21 4.21 -23.72
N ASP A 149 -11.79 3.73 -24.82
CA ASP A 149 -11.07 3.08 -25.90
C ASP A 149 -10.31 4.08 -26.80
N SER A 150 -10.55 5.38 -26.66
CA SER A 150 -9.68 6.43 -27.20
C SER A 150 -8.25 6.33 -26.61
N ASP A 151 -8.12 6.01 -25.33
CA ASP A 151 -6.82 5.82 -24.67
C ASP A 151 -6.14 4.54 -25.19
N LYS A 152 -4.94 4.70 -25.77
CA LYS A 152 -4.16 3.60 -26.36
C LYS A 152 -3.13 3.00 -25.41
N ARG A 153 -2.97 3.54 -24.20
CA ARG A 153 -2.04 3.02 -23.19
C ARG A 153 -2.37 1.56 -22.82
N LYS A 154 -1.32 0.74 -22.65
CA LYS A 154 -1.41 -0.66 -22.21
C LYS A 154 -1.44 -0.78 -20.68
N HIS A 155 -0.81 0.18 -20.00
CA HIS A 155 -0.79 0.33 -18.56
C HIS A 155 -1.08 1.80 -18.22
N ILE A 156 -1.78 2.02 -17.12
CA ILE A 156 -2.04 3.34 -16.54
C ILE A 156 -1.68 3.33 -15.06
N ASN A 157 -1.51 4.51 -14.50
CA ASN A 157 -1.44 4.72 -13.06
C ASN A 157 -2.50 5.74 -12.68
N LEU A 158 -3.01 5.64 -11.46
CA LEU A 158 -3.89 6.65 -10.87
C LEU A 158 -3.02 7.67 -10.16
N ASN A 159 -3.39 8.94 -10.25
CA ASN A 159 -2.69 10.02 -9.56
C ASN A 159 -3.64 10.70 -8.59
N VAL A 160 -3.25 10.74 -7.32
CA VAL A 160 -4.00 11.34 -6.22
C VAL A 160 -3.36 12.68 -5.86
N LYS A 161 -4.03 13.79 -6.20
CA LYS A 161 -3.61 15.15 -5.85
C LYS A 161 -4.19 15.52 -4.49
N MET A 162 -3.34 15.98 -3.57
CA MET A 162 -3.76 16.44 -2.24
C MET A 162 -3.36 17.90 -2.03
N ILE A 163 -4.28 18.71 -1.52
CA ILE A 163 -4.15 20.17 -1.35
C ILE A 163 -4.85 20.59 -0.06
N TYR A 164 -4.23 21.45 0.74
CA TYR A 164 -4.90 22.10 1.87
C TYR A 164 -5.91 23.17 1.38
N THR A 165 -7.11 23.22 1.95
CA THR A 165 -8.19 24.15 1.55
C THR A 165 -8.21 25.44 2.35
N ASN A 166 -7.86 25.37 3.63
CA ASN A 166 -8.03 26.45 4.62
C ASN A 166 -6.79 26.58 5.51
N ASP A 167 -5.59 26.69 4.92
CA ASP A 167 -4.33 26.83 5.69
C ASP A 167 -3.55 28.09 5.27
N PHE A 168 -2.86 28.72 6.22
CA PHE A 168 -2.13 29.98 6.00
C PHE A 168 -0.73 29.80 5.38
N ARG A 169 -0.44 28.64 4.77
CA ARG A 169 0.83 28.36 4.11
C ARG A 169 0.86 29.02 2.73
N ASP A 170 2.00 29.60 2.34
CA ASP A 170 2.20 30.16 1.00
C ASP A 170 1.98 29.15 -0.12
N ASN A 171 2.22 27.86 0.17
CA ASN A 171 1.92 26.75 -0.71
C ASN A 171 1.01 25.70 -0.02
N PRO A 172 -0.27 25.60 -0.40
CA PRO A 172 -1.16 24.57 0.13
C PRO A 172 -0.99 23.19 -0.52
N TYR A 173 -0.11 23.02 -1.52
CA TYR A 173 0.00 21.78 -2.29
C TYR A 173 0.86 20.71 -1.60
N ILE A 174 0.20 19.69 -1.05
CA ILE A 174 0.84 18.56 -0.35
C ILE A 174 1.62 17.68 -1.33
N GLY A 175 1.03 17.32 -2.46
CA GLY A 175 1.70 16.50 -3.47
C GLY A 175 0.81 15.65 -4.38
N MET A 176 1.47 14.86 -5.23
CA MET A 176 0.87 13.86 -6.13
C MET A 176 1.33 12.45 -5.76
N PHE A 177 0.39 11.59 -5.39
CA PHE A 177 0.66 10.21 -4.99
C PHE A 177 0.20 9.23 -6.09
N GLU A 178 1.11 8.39 -6.59
CA GLU A 178 0.88 7.51 -7.74
C GLU A 178 0.39 6.11 -7.29
N SER A 179 -0.53 5.48 -8.03
CA SER A 179 -0.86 4.06 -7.82
C SER A 179 0.22 3.14 -8.40
N ARG A 180 0.20 1.85 -8.01
CA ARG A 180 0.92 0.83 -8.79
C ARG A 180 0.28 0.67 -10.17
N LYS A 181 1.05 0.18 -11.15
CA LYS A 181 0.65 0.09 -12.56
C LYS A 181 -0.57 -0.82 -12.74
N ILE A 182 -1.61 -0.31 -13.40
CA ILE A 182 -2.85 -1.01 -13.73
C ILE A 182 -2.84 -1.39 -15.20
N LYS A 183 -2.99 -2.68 -15.50
CA LYS A 183 -3.03 -3.19 -16.88
C LYS A 183 -4.40 -2.99 -17.51
N VAL A 184 -4.44 -2.36 -18.68
CA VAL A 184 -5.69 -2.06 -19.38
C VAL A 184 -6.07 -3.23 -20.29
N ILE A 185 -7.30 -3.74 -20.12
CA ILE A 185 -7.82 -4.90 -20.88
C ILE A 185 -9.11 -4.55 -21.64
N SER A 186 -9.34 -5.19 -22.78
CA SER A 186 -10.55 -4.99 -23.59
C SER A 186 -11.77 -5.70 -22.98
N LYS A 187 -11.65 -6.99 -22.68
CA LYS A 187 -12.66 -7.84 -22.04
C LYS A 187 -11.97 -8.92 -21.19
N PRO A 188 -12.63 -9.47 -20.15
CA PRO A 188 -12.14 -10.67 -19.45
C PRO A 188 -11.94 -11.85 -20.43
N SER A 189 -10.90 -12.66 -20.22
CA SER A 189 -10.60 -13.77 -21.14
C SER A 189 -11.56 -14.93 -20.97
N LYS A 190 -12.03 -15.48 -22.10
CA LYS A 190 -12.85 -16.70 -22.18
C LYS A 190 -12.08 -17.93 -22.69
N LYS A 191 -10.80 -17.79 -23.06
CA LYS A 191 -9.98 -18.91 -23.54
C LYS A 191 -9.26 -19.58 -22.36
N LYS A 192 -9.08 -20.91 -22.39
CA LYS A 192 -8.08 -21.60 -21.56
C LYS A 192 -6.74 -20.90 -21.79
N GLN A 193 -6.08 -20.45 -20.72
CA GLN A 193 -4.84 -19.69 -20.82
C GLN A 193 -3.64 -20.61 -20.99
N SER A 194 -2.70 -20.23 -21.86
CA SER A 194 -1.38 -20.85 -21.88
C SER A 194 -0.46 -20.19 -20.86
N VAL A 195 0.40 -20.98 -20.21
CA VAL A 195 1.28 -20.56 -19.11
C VAL A 195 2.12 -19.32 -19.49
N LYS A 196 2.53 -19.18 -20.76
CA LYS A 196 3.31 -18.05 -21.28
C LYS A 196 2.64 -16.67 -21.18
N ASN A 197 1.35 -16.58 -20.82
CA ASN A 197 0.66 -15.31 -20.55
C ASN A 197 0.12 -15.19 -19.10
N ALA A 198 0.46 -16.13 -18.22
CA ALA A 198 -0.25 -16.33 -16.95
C ALA A 198 -0.06 -15.19 -15.95
N GLU A 199 1.18 -14.70 -15.73
CA GLU A 199 1.53 -13.72 -14.67
C GLU A 199 0.64 -12.46 -14.64
N SER A 200 0.15 -12.02 -15.81
CA SER A 200 -0.62 -10.77 -15.96
C SER A 200 -2.09 -10.99 -16.31
N VAL A 201 -2.61 -12.22 -16.16
CA VAL A 201 -4.02 -12.59 -16.45
C VAL A 201 -4.58 -13.65 -15.50
N CYS A 202 -3.76 -14.57 -14.99
CA CYS A 202 -4.13 -15.55 -13.97
C CYS A 202 -3.97 -14.95 -12.56
N ILE A 203 -4.28 -15.76 -11.54
CA ILE A 203 -4.12 -15.41 -10.12
C ILE A 203 -3.13 -16.41 -9.51
N GLN A 204 -2.14 -15.90 -8.77
CA GLN A 204 -1.06 -16.69 -8.16
C GLN A 204 -1.28 -16.82 -6.64
N SER A 205 -0.90 -17.97 -6.08
CA SER A 205 -0.89 -18.20 -4.64
C SER A 205 -0.09 -17.13 -3.90
N GLY A 206 -0.59 -16.68 -2.74
CA GLY A 206 0.00 -15.60 -1.95
C GLY A 206 -0.24 -14.19 -2.51
N THR A 207 -0.92 -14.03 -3.66
CA THR A 207 -1.28 -12.69 -4.16
C THR A 207 -2.58 -12.16 -3.54
N LYS A 208 -2.78 -10.85 -3.60
CA LYS A 208 -3.98 -10.17 -3.08
C LYS A 208 -5.09 -10.12 -4.13
N ILE A 209 -6.32 -10.35 -3.70
CA ILE A 209 -7.55 -10.27 -4.50
C ILE A 209 -8.64 -9.45 -3.77
N ALA A 210 -9.61 -8.98 -4.53
CA ALA A 210 -10.94 -8.64 -4.03
C ALA A 210 -12.00 -9.56 -4.65
N LEU A 211 -13.09 -9.76 -3.93
CA LEU A 211 -14.26 -10.53 -4.36
C LEU A 211 -15.49 -9.63 -4.34
N PHE A 212 -16.26 -9.64 -5.43
CA PHE A 212 -17.52 -8.88 -5.51
C PHE A 212 -18.66 -9.63 -6.20
N ASN A 213 -19.85 -9.54 -5.60
CA ASN A 213 -21.10 -9.98 -6.19
C ASN A 213 -21.76 -8.82 -6.96
N ARG A 214 -22.51 -9.14 -8.02
CA ARG A 214 -23.46 -8.21 -8.67
C ARG A 214 -24.74 -8.96 -9.00
N LEU A 215 -25.71 -8.92 -8.08
CA LEU A 215 -27.05 -9.48 -8.26
C LEU A 215 -27.68 -8.96 -9.57
N ARG A 216 -28.15 -9.87 -10.43
CA ARG A 216 -28.69 -9.60 -11.77
C ARG A 216 -27.79 -8.71 -12.66
N SER A 217 -26.48 -8.74 -12.40
CA SER A 217 -25.43 -7.94 -13.05
C SER A 217 -25.62 -6.41 -12.98
N GLN A 218 -26.41 -5.90 -12.03
CA GLN A 218 -26.63 -4.46 -11.85
C GLN A 218 -25.48 -3.81 -11.04
N ASN A 219 -25.14 -2.56 -11.37
CA ASN A 219 -24.05 -1.83 -10.69
C ASN A 219 -24.44 -1.40 -9.27
N VAL A 220 -25.68 -0.96 -9.05
CA VAL A 220 -26.18 -0.49 -7.75
C VAL A 220 -26.27 -1.61 -6.70
N SER A 221 -26.44 -2.86 -7.15
CA SER A 221 -26.39 -4.06 -6.30
C SER A 221 -25.01 -4.73 -6.29
N THR A 222 -23.93 -3.97 -6.53
CA THR A 222 -22.59 -4.47 -6.24
C THR A 222 -22.43 -4.60 -4.72
N ARG A 223 -21.83 -5.72 -4.29
CA ARG A 223 -21.39 -5.94 -2.92
C ARG A 223 -20.01 -6.56 -2.92
N PHE A 224 -19.12 -6.05 -2.10
CA PHE A 224 -17.74 -6.52 -1.96
C PHE A 224 -17.60 -7.31 -0.68
N LEU A 225 -16.88 -8.44 -0.70
CA LEU A 225 -16.49 -9.12 0.54
C LEU A 225 -15.60 -8.17 1.35
N HIS A 226 -15.90 -8.01 2.64
CA HIS A 226 -15.18 -7.11 3.54
C HIS A 226 -15.16 -7.70 4.97
N VAL A 227 -14.28 -7.18 5.83
CA VAL A 227 -14.20 -7.55 7.25
C VAL A 227 -14.37 -6.26 8.05
N ASP A 228 -15.29 -6.23 9.01
CA ASP A 228 -15.53 -5.03 9.80
C ASP A 228 -14.53 -4.89 10.97
N GLU A 229 -14.62 -3.76 11.69
CA GLU A 229 -13.84 -3.49 12.91
C GLU A 229 -14.08 -4.54 14.02
N LYS A 230 -15.19 -5.28 13.95
CA LYS A 230 -15.54 -6.39 14.86
C LYS A 230 -14.97 -7.73 14.39
N ASN A 231 -14.10 -7.71 13.37
CA ASN A 231 -13.46 -8.86 12.76
C ASN A 231 -14.44 -9.84 12.05
N GLN A 232 -15.63 -9.38 11.65
CA GLN A 232 -16.65 -10.21 11.02
C GLN A 232 -16.70 -10.03 9.49
N PHE A 233 -16.72 -11.16 8.78
CA PHE A 233 -16.94 -11.21 7.34
C PHE A 233 -18.37 -10.78 7.00
N HIS A 234 -18.48 -9.67 6.29
CA HIS A 234 -19.72 -9.13 5.76
C HIS A 234 -19.54 -8.80 4.27
N ALA A 235 -20.58 -8.28 3.64
CA ALA A 235 -20.52 -7.74 2.30
C ALA A 235 -20.92 -6.27 2.33
N SER A 236 -20.04 -5.39 1.86
CA SER A 236 -20.24 -3.93 1.89
C SER A 236 -20.63 -3.37 0.52
N ALA A 237 -21.44 -2.32 0.52
CA ALA A 237 -21.75 -1.51 -0.68
C ALA A 237 -20.78 -0.33 -0.87
N HIS A 238 -19.93 -0.04 0.12
CA HIS A 238 -19.12 1.19 0.19
C HIS A 238 -17.62 0.91 0.16
N GLU A 239 -17.19 -0.15 0.83
CA GLU A 239 -15.81 -0.56 1.06
C GLU A 239 -15.58 -1.95 0.48
N TRP A 240 -14.32 -2.38 0.38
CA TRP A 240 -13.96 -3.69 -0.16
C TRP A 240 -12.70 -4.24 0.48
N GLY A 241 -12.72 -5.53 0.83
CA GLY A 241 -11.58 -6.20 1.44
C GLY A 241 -10.56 -6.62 0.40
N SER A 242 -9.29 -6.43 0.74
CA SER A 242 -8.16 -7.07 0.06
C SER A 242 -7.79 -8.34 0.83
N PHE A 243 -7.77 -9.47 0.14
CA PHE A 243 -7.53 -10.80 0.74
C PHE A 243 -6.36 -11.49 0.04
N TYR A 244 -5.43 -12.05 0.79
CA TYR A 244 -4.49 -13.03 0.25
C TYR A 244 -5.24 -14.31 -0.10
N ILE A 245 -4.97 -14.86 -1.29
CA ILE A 245 -5.44 -16.18 -1.71
C ILE A 245 -4.27 -17.16 -1.70
N HIS A 246 -4.26 -18.06 -0.72
CA HIS A 246 -3.24 -19.10 -0.59
C HIS A 246 -3.76 -20.42 -1.15
N LEU A 247 -2.97 -21.06 -2.00
CA LEU A 247 -3.18 -22.44 -2.42
C LEU A 247 -2.74 -23.37 -1.27
N VAL A 248 -3.59 -24.30 -0.86
CA VAL A 248 -3.35 -25.26 0.23
C VAL A 248 -3.40 -26.67 -0.36
N ASP A 249 -2.67 -27.62 0.21
CA ASP A 249 -2.73 -28.99 -0.30
C ASP A 249 -4.08 -29.67 0.01
N ASN A 250 -4.47 -30.62 -0.85
CA ASN A 250 -5.75 -31.30 -0.71
C ASN A 250 -5.73 -32.32 0.44
N ASP A 251 -4.57 -32.92 0.69
CA ASP A 251 -4.37 -33.99 1.69
C ASP A 251 -3.96 -33.45 3.08
N GLU A 252 -3.76 -32.14 3.23
CA GLU A 252 -3.53 -31.52 4.55
C GLU A 252 -4.81 -31.72 5.42
N PRO A 253 -4.69 -32.33 6.61
CA PRO A 253 -5.86 -32.69 7.42
C PRO A 253 -6.60 -31.43 7.84
N CYS A 254 -7.88 -31.35 7.47
CA CYS A 254 -8.70 -30.13 7.52
C CYS A 254 -9.12 -29.65 8.93
N MET A 255 -8.25 -29.79 9.92
CA MET A 255 -8.34 -29.09 11.20
C MET A 255 -8.18 -27.59 10.97
N GLU A 256 -8.93 -26.76 11.71
CA GLU A 256 -8.76 -25.31 11.65
C GLU A 256 -7.57 -24.85 12.51
N SER A 257 -6.36 -25.10 12.03
CA SER A 257 -5.12 -24.55 12.57
C SER A 257 -4.88 -23.11 12.07
N ASN A 258 -4.29 -22.27 12.93
CA ASN A 258 -3.82 -20.94 12.54
C ASN A 258 -2.56 -20.97 11.64
N SER A 259 -1.98 -22.15 11.43
CA SER A 259 -0.84 -22.41 10.54
C SER A 259 -1.19 -23.53 9.56
N PHE A 260 -1.03 -23.24 8.26
CA PHE A 260 -1.33 -24.12 7.13
C PHE A 260 -0.21 -24.02 6.10
N SER A 261 0.03 -25.08 5.31
CA SER A 261 1.04 -25.03 4.26
C SER A 261 0.57 -24.19 3.06
N VAL A 262 1.47 -23.34 2.55
CA VAL A 262 1.21 -22.51 1.36
C VAL A 262 1.98 -23.09 0.18
N LYS A 263 1.24 -23.54 -0.84
CA LYS A 263 1.80 -24.06 -2.09
C LYS A 263 1.98 -22.93 -3.09
N GLU A 264 3.10 -22.93 -3.82
CA GLU A 264 3.33 -21.96 -4.91
C GLU A 264 2.59 -22.36 -6.20
N GLY A 265 2.45 -21.39 -7.12
CA GLY A 265 1.85 -21.60 -8.44
C GLY A 265 0.57 -20.79 -8.68
N PHE A 266 -0.07 -21.02 -9.83
CA PHE A 266 -1.33 -20.38 -10.20
C PHE A 266 -2.52 -21.12 -9.58
N VAL A 267 -3.50 -20.37 -9.10
CA VAL A 267 -4.76 -20.93 -8.58
C VAL A 267 -5.55 -21.51 -9.75
N GLN A 268 -5.93 -22.78 -9.66
CA GLN A 268 -6.78 -23.47 -10.63
C GLN A 268 -8.16 -23.73 -10.05
N TYR A 269 -9.16 -23.88 -10.91
CA TYR A 269 -10.45 -24.40 -10.47
C TYR A 269 -10.32 -25.84 -9.96
N GLY A 270 -11.10 -26.16 -8.92
CA GLY A 270 -10.99 -27.42 -8.18
C GLY A 270 -9.91 -27.45 -7.09
N SER A 271 -9.06 -26.42 -6.97
CA SER A 271 -8.06 -26.34 -5.90
C SER A 271 -8.65 -25.91 -4.55
N THR A 272 -8.11 -26.45 -3.45
CA THR A 272 -8.31 -25.92 -2.10
C THR A 272 -7.56 -24.58 -1.94
N VAL A 273 -8.23 -23.58 -1.40
CA VAL A 273 -7.68 -22.25 -1.09
C VAL A 273 -8.08 -21.77 0.29
N LYS A 274 -7.21 -20.96 0.90
CA LYS A 274 -7.46 -20.20 2.14
C LYS A 274 -7.46 -18.71 1.80
N LEU A 275 -8.50 -17.99 2.22
CA LEU A 275 -8.64 -16.54 2.02
C LEU A 275 -8.39 -15.82 3.34
N VAL A 276 -7.40 -14.92 3.37
CA VAL A 276 -6.97 -14.19 4.58
C VAL A 276 -6.98 -12.68 4.33
N CYS A 277 -7.67 -11.91 5.18
CA CYS A 277 -7.75 -10.45 5.05
C CYS A 277 -6.38 -9.80 5.26
N SER A 278 -5.92 -8.98 4.30
CA SER A 278 -4.59 -8.36 4.35
C SER A 278 -4.47 -7.16 5.30
N VAL A 279 -5.44 -6.98 6.21
CA VAL A 279 -5.47 -5.91 7.22
C VAL A 279 -5.71 -6.51 8.61
N THR A 280 -6.78 -7.29 8.78
CA THR A 280 -7.14 -7.89 10.09
C THR A 280 -6.58 -9.29 10.32
N ASN A 281 -5.95 -9.90 9.30
CA ASN A 281 -5.52 -11.30 9.26
C ASN A 281 -6.64 -12.34 9.52
N GLN A 282 -7.91 -11.91 9.54
CA GLN A 282 -9.05 -12.83 9.64
C GLN A 282 -9.15 -13.71 8.39
N ALA A 283 -9.38 -15.00 8.59
CA ALA A 283 -9.43 -15.99 7.52
C ALA A 283 -10.80 -16.67 7.42
N LEU A 284 -11.23 -16.98 6.20
CA LEU A 284 -12.35 -17.90 5.99
C LEU A 284 -11.92 -19.35 6.24
N PRO A 285 -12.87 -20.30 6.41
CA PRO A 285 -12.59 -21.73 6.38
C PRO A 285 -11.91 -22.19 5.07
N TYR A 286 -11.53 -23.46 4.96
CA TYR A 286 -11.01 -24.00 3.71
C TYR A 286 -12.10 -24.03 2.62
N LEU A 287 -11.80 -23.41 1.48
CA LEU A 287 -12.73 -23.27 0.36
C LEU A 287 -12.15 -23.95 -0.89
N VAL A 288 -12.99 -24.62 -1.69
CA VAL A 288 -12.62 -25.08 -3.03
C VAL A 288 -13.16 -24.07 -4.04
N ILE A 289 -12.27 -23.49 -4.86
CA ILE A 289 -12.68 -22.50 -5.86
C ILE A 289 -13.20 -23.20 -7.12
N ARG A 290 -14.43 -22.89 -7.53
CA ARG A 290 -15.12 -23.51 -8.68
C ARG A 290 -15.49 -22.48 -9.74
N LYS A 291 -15.51 -22.92 -11.01
CA LYS A 291 -15.87 -22.08 -12.16
C LYS A 291 -17.38 -21.95 -12.28
N VAL A 292 -17.88 -20.76 -12.64
CA VAL A 292 -19.32 -20.52 -12.82
C VAL A 292 -19.63 -20.02 -14.24
N ASP A 293 -20.55 -20.68 -14.93
CA ASP A 293 -21.22 -20.16 -16.13
C ASP A 293 -22.75 -20.18 -15.92
N LYS A 294 -23.43 -19.08 -16.26
CA LYS A 294 -24.90 -18.91 -16.14
C LYS A 294 -25.50 -19.43 -14.82
N ASN A 295 -24.84 -19.14 -13.69
CA ASN A 295 -25.23 -19.58 -12.34
C ASN A 295 -25.22 -21.11 -12.14
N ARG A 296 -24.47 -21.84 -12.96
CA ARG A 296 -24.09 -23.23 -12.73
C ARG A 296 -22.61 -23.32 -12.37
N VAL A 297 -22.34 -24.06 -11.31
CA VAL A 297 -20.98 -24.48 -10.96
C VAL A 297 -20.54 -25.59 -11.93
N LEU A 298 -19.31 -25.52 -12.40
CA LEU A 298 -18.64 -26.58 -13.16
C LEU A 298 -17.65 -27.29 -12.25
N LEU A 299 -17.93 -28.56 -11.91
CA LEU A 299 -17.12 -29.36 -10.98
C LEU A 299 -15.88 -29.98 -11.64
N ASP A 300 -15.90 -30.09 -12.97
CA ASP A 300 -14.92 -30.72 -13.86
C ASP A 300 -13.88 -29.74 -14.44
N SER A 301 -13.91 -28.46 -14.05
CA SER A 301 -13.00 -27.45 -14.58
C SER A 301 -11.65 -27.45 -13.86
N ASP A 302 -10.57 -27.59 -14.64
CA ASP A 302 -9.15 -27.61 -14.28
C ASP A 302 -8.42 -26.27 -14.55
N GLU A 303 -9.14 -25.26 -15.05
CA GLU A 303 -8.51 -24.09 -15.69
C GLU A 303 -7.87 -23.13 -14.67
N PRO A 304 -6.77 -22.43 -15.03
CA PRO A 304 -6.25 -21.32 -14.24
C PRO A 304 -7.26 -20.19 -14.07
N VAL A 305 -7.52 -19.81 -12.81
CA VAL A 305 -8.45 -18.73 -12.46
C VAL A 305 -7.89 -17.41 -12.96
N SER A 306 -8.68 -16.66 -13.73
CA SER A 306 -8.24 -15.42 -14.38
C SER A 306 -9.00 -14.18 -13.90
N GLN A 307 -8.39 -13.01 -14.13
CA GLN A 307 -8.97 -11.71 -13.79
C GLN A 307 -10.40 -11.53 -14.33
N LEU A 308 -11.32 -11.08 -13.48
CA LEU A 308 -12.74 -10.85 -13.77
C LEU A 308 -13.52 -12.11 -14.21
N HIS A 309 -13.07 -13.31 -13.83
CA HIS A 309 -13.89 -14.51 -13.92
C HIS A 309 -15.00 -14.53 -12.87
N LYS A 310 -16.11 -15.22 -13.19
CA LYS A 310 -17.13 -15.62 -12.21
C LYS A 310 -16.77 -16.98 -11.63
N CYS A 311 -16.81 -17.06 -10.30
CA CYS A 311 -16.46 -18.22 -9.50
C CYS A 311 -17.45 -18.39 -8.34
N ALA A 312 -17.44 -19.58 -7.75
CA ALA A 312 -18.08 -19.87 -6.47
C ALA A 312 -17.04 -20.51 -5.54
N PHE A 313 -17.23 -20.35 -4.24
CA PHE A 313 -16.37 -20.97 -3.23
C PHE A 313 -17.18 -22.00 -2.46
N GLU A 314 -16.82 -23.26 -2.59
CA GLU A 314 -17.42 -24.41 -1.92
C GLU A 314 -16.72 -24.65 -0.58
N PHE A 315 -17.44 -24.91 0.50
CA PHE A 315 -16.81 -25.22 1.79
C PHE A 315 -16.27 -26.66 1.78
N LYS A 316 -14.93 -26.84 1.93
CA LYS A 316 -14.27 -28.16 1.91
C LYS A 316 -14.83 -29.10 2.99
N ASN A 317 -15.09 -28.54 4.17
CA ASN A 317 -15.75 -29.21 5.30
C ASN A 317 -17.23 -28.75 5.40
N GLY A 318 -18.03 -28.94 4.35
CA GLY A 318 -19.48 -28.72 4.43
C GLY A 318 -20.14 -29.59 5.53
N PRO A 319 -21.28 -29.16 6.11
CA PRO A 319 -21.95 -29.92 7.16
C PRO A 319 -22.33 -31.33 6.67
N SER A 320 -21.73 -32.34 7.30
CA SER A 320 -21.80 -33.76 6.92
C SER A 320 -23.19 -34.40 7.03
N SER A 321 -24.17 -33.65 7.54
CA SER A 321 -25.60 -33.99 7.52
C SER A 321 -26.30 -33.71 6.18
N SER A 322 -25.64 -33.06 5.21
CA SER A 322 -26.23 -32.73 3.90
C SER A 322 -25.42 -33.31 2.74
N SER A 323 -26.10 -33.99 1.81
CA SER A 323 -25.51 -34.55 0.58
C SER A 323 -25.23 -33.51 -0.52
N ASN A 324 -25.44 -32.24 -0.23
CA ASN A 324 -25.38 -31.14 -1.20
C ASN A 324 -24.19 -30.23 -0.88
N LEU A 325 -23.42 -29.87 -1.91
CA LEU A 325 -22.28 -28.96 -1.78
C LEU A 325 -22.75 -27.58 -1.31
N VAL A 326 -22.11 -27.04 -0.26
CA VAL A 326 -22.44 -25.75 0.36
C VAL A 326 -21.47 -24.69 -0.12
N TYR A 327 -22.01 -23.53 -0.55
CA TYR A 327 -21.24 -22.44 -1.13
C TYR A 327 -21.29 -21.17 -0.27
N LEU A 328 -20.21 -20.37 -0.36
CA LEU A 328 -20.07 -19.05 0.23
C LEU A 328 -21.02 -18.07 -0.48
N CYS A 329 -22.06 -17.64 0.21
CA CYS A 329 -23.16 -16.87 -0.35
C CYS A 329 -23.39 -15.54 0.36
N LEU A 330 -23.87 -14.57 -0.41
CA LEU A 330 -24.42 -13.31 0.09
C LEU A 330 -25.86 -13.50 0.60
N ALA A 331 -26.16 -13.03 1.80
CA ALA A 331 -27.52 -12.87 2.33
C ALA A 331 -27.70 -11.44 2.86
N THR A 332 -28.33 -10.59 2.06
CA THR A 332 -28.36 -9.11 2.19
C THR A 332 -26.95 -8.50 2.29
N GLU A 333 -26.46 -8.26 3.51
CA GLU A 333 -25.11 -7.76 3.79
C GLU A 333 -24.26 -8.79 4.58
N ARG A 334 -24.82 -9.97 4.92
CA ARG A 334 -24.14 -11.05 5.65
C ARG A 334 -23.54 -12.09 4.70
N ILE A 335 -22.48 -12.75 5.16
CA ILE A 335 -21.89 -13.93 4.53
C ILE A 335 -22.44 -15.19 5.19
N VAL A 336 -22.91 -16.15 4.39
CA VAL A 336 -23.55 -17.40 4.86
C VAL A 336 -23.17 -18.59 3.96
N GLY A 337 -23.31 -19.82 4.48
CA GLY A 337 -23.29 -21.03 3.66
C GLY A 337 -24.69 -21.37 3.14
N ILE A 338 -24.85 -21.60 1.82
CA ILE A 338 -26.11 -22.10 1.24
C ILE A 338 -25.79 -23.31 0.33
N ALA A 339 -26.57 -24.38 0.47
CA ALA A 339 -26.47 -25.56 -0.39
C ALA A 339 -26.86 -25.23 -1.85
N GLY A 340 -26.03 -25.65 -2.80
CA GLY A 340 -26.40 -25.68 -4.22
C GLY A 340 -27.36 -26.83 -4.52
N LYS A 341 -28.06 -26.75 -5.66
CA LYS A 341 -28.98 -27.79 -6.13
C LYS A 341 -28.30 -28.66 -7.21
N PRO A 342 -28.02 -29.95 -6.96
CA PRO A 342 -27.45 -30.83 -7.98
C PRO A 342 -28.37 -30.93 -9.22
N CYS A 343 -27.81 -30.91 -10.42
CA CYS A 343 -28.56 -31.04 -11.66
C CYS A 343 -28.78 -32.54 -11.98
N PRO A 344 -30.01 -33.09 -11.96
CA PRO A 344 -30.24 -34.54 -12.09
C PRO A 344 -29.69 -35.15 -13.39
N ASN A 345 -29.66 -34.36 -14.47
CA ASN A 345 -29.21 -34.79 -15.80
C ASN A 345 -27.76 -34.40 -16.11
N GLU A 346 -27.08 -33.63 -15.24
CA GLU A 346 -25.75 -33.07 -15.51
C GLU A 346 -24.83 -33.29 -14.28
N ARG A 347 -24.26 -34.49 -14.12
CA ARG A 347 -23.50 -34.92 -12.92
C ARG A 347 -22.38 -33.98 -12.48
N PHE A 348 -21.77 -33.24 -13.41
CA PHE A 348 -20.69 -32.28 -13.13
C PHE A 348 -21.17 -30.84 -12.93
N ARG A 349 -22.49 -30.60 -12.82
CA ARG A 349 -23.07 -29.28 -12.60
C ARG A 349 -24.00 -29.21 -11.39
N VAL A 350 -23.96 -28.04 -10.75
CA VAL A 350 -24.81 -27.67 -9.62
C VAL A 350 -25.40 -26.29 -9.92
N ASP A 351 -26.73 -26.17 -9.91
CA ASP A 351 -27.43 -24.89 -9.98
C ASP A 351 -27.22 -24.14 -8.65
N ILE A 352 -26.76 -22.88 -8.72
CA ILE A 352 -26.52 -22.01 -7.56
C ILE A 352 -27.29 -20.68 -7.67
N ASN A 353 -27.44 -19.99 -6.55
CA ASN A 353 -28.03 -18.66 -6.52
C ASN A 353 -27.05 -17.61 -7.11
N ASP A 354 -27.59 -16.52 -7.67
CA ASP A 354 -26.84 -15.29 -7.98
C ASP A 354 -25.93 -14.85 -6.81
N SER A 355 -26.38 -15.04 -5.56
CA SER A 355 -25.64 -14.69 -4.35
C SER A 355 -24.38 -15.51 -4.08
N ALA A 356 -24.22 -16.68 -4.72
CA ALA A 356 -23.01 -17.50 -4.67
C ALA A 356 -21.98 -17.11 -5.75
N CYS A 357 -22.37 -16.25 -6.71
CA CYS A 357 -21.57 -15.94 -7.89
C CYS A 357 -20.64 -14.74 -7.65
N TRP A 358 -19.43 -15.01 -7.18
CA TRP A 358 -18.41 -14.00 -6.94
C TRP A 358 -17.58 -13.71 -8.19
N THR A 359 -17.28 -12.44 -8.43
CA THR A 359 -16.30 -12.00 -9.43
C THR A 359 -14.97 -11.76 -8.74
N ILE A 360 -13.90 -12.38 -9.26
CA ILE A 360 -12.56 -12.33 -8.66
C ILE A 360 -11.62 -11.42 -9.46
N ILE A 361 -10.83 -10.60 -8.77
CA ILE A 361 -9.85 -9.70 -9.38
C ILE A 361 -8.67 -9.45 -8.44
N SER A 362 -7.44 -9.48 -8.95
CA SER A 362 -6.23 -9.16 -8.19
C SER A 362 -6.13 -7.68 -7.88
N THR A 363 -5.66 -7.37 -6.67
CA THR A 363 -5.58 -6.00 -6.13
C THR A 363 -4.16 -5.64 -5.75
N ASP A 364 -3.89 -4.34 -5.65
CA ASP A 364 -2.64 -3.84 -5.10
C ASP A 364 -2.83 -2.59 -4.24
N LYS A 365 -1.75 -2.19 -3.56
CA LYS A 365 -1.68 -0.90 -2.87
C LYS A 365 -0.39 -0.15 -3.22
N ALA A 366 -0.50 1.16 -3.38
CA ALA A 366 0.61 2.08 -3.14
C ALA A 366 0.46 2.67 -1.73
N GLU A 367 1.57 2.94 -1.05
CA GLU A 367 1.57 3.38 0.35
C GLU A 367 2.75 4.34 0.54
N TYR A 368 2.46 5.50 1.11
CA TYR A 368 3.40 6.61 1.22
C TYR A 368 3.30 7.21 2.62
N THR A 369 4.43 7.26 3.34
CA THR A 369 4.49 7.66 4.75
C THR A 369 5.56 8.72 4.98
N TRP A 370 5.20 9.81 5.64
CA TRP A 370 6.11 10.91 5.97
C TRP A 370 5.77 11.57 7.31
N PHE A 371 6.69 12.38 7.80
CA PHE A 371 6.53 13.22 8.97
C PHE A 371 7.23 14.57 8.77
N GLU A 372 6.56 15.66 9.13
CA GLU A 372 7.07 17.04 9.07
C GLU A 372 7.82 17.35 10.38
N ALA A 373 9.11 16.96 10.48
CA ALA A 373 9.85 16.99 11.75
C ALA A 373 10.24 18.40 12.22
N ARG A 374 10.20 19.39 11.33
CA ARG A 374 10.35 20.83 11.65
C ARG A 374 9.01 21.59 11.63
N GLY A 375 7.88 20.90 11.44
CA GLY A 375 6.59 21.52 11.17
C GLY A 375 6.37 21.79 9.67
N PRO A 376 5.41 22.66 9.31
CA PRO A 376 5.02 22.96 7.93
C PRO A 376 6.19 23.25 6.99
N VAL A 377 6.26 22.52 5.88
CA VAL A 377 7.21 22.79 4.78
C VAL A 377 6.57 23.57 3.63
N SER A 378 7.39 24.35 2.92
CA SER A 378 7.05 25.13 1.72
C SER A 378 6.97 24.25 0.45
N HIS A 379 7.82 23.23 0.35
CA HIS A 379 7.98 22.39 -0.82
C HIS A 379 7.12 21.11 -0.73
N PRO A 380 6.43 20.68 -1.80
CA PRO A 380 5.59 19.49 -1.78
C PRO A 380 6.30 18.25 -1.23
N ILE A 381 5.55 17.40 -0.51
CA ILE A 381 6.05 16.17 0.11
C ILE A 381 6.54 15.16 -0.94
N THR A 382 5.97 15.22 -2.14
CA THR A 382 6.21 14.32 -3.28
C THR A 382 7.23 14.89 -4.28
N PRO A 383 8.07 14.08 -4.94
CA PRO A 383 8.05 12.61 -4.96
C PRO A 383 8.50 11.98 -3.64
N VAL A 384 7.71 11.04 -3.12
CA VAL A 384 8.07 10.30 -1.90
C VAL A 384 9.06 9.18 -2.28
N PRO A 385 10.25 9.13 -1.66
CA PRO A 385 11.24 8.09 -1.89
C PRO A 385 10.76 6.75 -1.29
N VAL A 386 10.95 5.65 -2.03
CA VAL A 386 10.52 4.30 -1.62
C VAL A 386 11.68 3.33 -1.71
N ALA A 387 12.41 3.14 -0.60
CA ALA A 387 13.42 2.10 -0.49
C ALA A 387 12.76 0.70 -0.41
N ARG A 388 13.31 -0.27 -1.14
CA ARG A 388 12.80 -1.64 -1.25
C ARG A 388 13.76 -2.69 -0.71
N HIS A 389 15.06 -2.50 -0.95
CA HIS A 389 16.10 -3.44 -0.53
C HIS A 389 17.28 -2.66 0.05
N ILE A 390 17.98 -3.33 0.96
CA ILE A 390 19.22 -2.89 1.57
C ILE A 390 20.26 -3.99 1.33
N VAL A 391 21.38 -3.62 0.72
CA VAL A 391 22.58 -4.46 0.62
C VAL A 391 23.63 -3.84 1.54
N VAL A 392 24.39 -4.66 2.26
CA VAL A 392 25.50 -4.21 3.10
C VAL A 392 26.80 -4.59 2.40
N ASP A 393 27.72 -3.64 2.26
CA ASP A 393 29.06 -3.86 1.70
C ASP A 393 30.16 -3.48 2.71
N GLY A 394 31.33 -4.07 2.55
CA GLY A 394 32.46 -3.93 3.46
C GLY A 394 32.20 -4.52 4.85
N GLY A 395 32.86 -3.94 5.86
CA GLY A 395 32.77 -4.41 7.25
C GLY A 395 33.63 -3.60 8.20
N GLY A 396 33.27 -3.60 9.49
CA GLY A 396 33.95 -2.79 10.49
C GLY A 396 33.71 -1.28 10.28
N ALA A 397 34.74 -0.46 10.49
CA ALA A 397 34.65 1.00 10.48
C ALA A 397 34.50 1.65 9.08
N ALA A 398 34.40 0.85 8.02
CA ALA A 398 34.18 1.31 6.65
C ALA A 398 33.04 0.50 5.96
N ALA A 399 32.10 -0.01 6.75
CA ALA A 399 30.90 -0.65 6.22
C ALA A 399 29.95 0.39 5.61
N THR A 400 29.34 0.06 4.47
CA THR A 400 28.34 0.90 3.80
C THR A 400 27.07 0.10 3.53
N ILE A 401 26.00 0.81 3.22
CA ILE A 401 24.75 0.22 2.73
C ILE A 401 24.36 0.82 1.38
N GLU A 402 24.00 -0.04 0.44
CA GLU A 402 23.30 0.37 -0.78
C GLU A 402 21.79 0.18 -0.57
N LEU A 403 21.06 1.28 -0.63
CA LEU A 403 19.60 1.29 -0.67
C LEU A 403 19.15 1.35 -2.12
N THR A 404 18.33 0.40 -2.54
CA THR A 404 17.69 0.40 -3.87
C THR A 404 16.18 0.59 -3.78
N GLY A 405 15.60 1.35 -4.71
CA GLY A 405 14.23 1.85 -4.57
C GLY A 405 13.70 2.66 -5.76
N GLU A 406 12.83 3.62 -5.45
CA GLU A 406 12.19 4.55 -6.39
C GLU A 406 12.22 5.98 -5.80
N ASN A 407 12.20 6.99 -6.65
CA ASN A 407 12.04 8.42 -6.30
C ASN A 407 13.10 8.99 -5.34
N PHE A 408 14.32 8.46 -5.38
CA PHE A 408 15.43 9.09 -4.65
C PHE A 408 15.85 10.41 -5.32
N ALA A 409 16.37 11.35 -4.53
CA ALA A 409 16.80 12.68 -4.99
C ALA A 409 18.06 13.13 -4.23
N PRO A 410 18.86 14.05 -4.81
CA PRO A 410 19.93 14.73 -4.09
C PRO A 410 19.39 15.47 -2.86
N GLY A 411 20.11 15.44 -1.74
CA GLY A 411 19.66 16.08 -0.50
C GLY A 411 18.70 15.24 0.36
N LEU A 412 18.59 13.93 0.09
CA LEU A 412 18.19 12.95 1.09
C LEU A 412 19.42 12.48 1.87
N SER A 413 19.33 12.40 3.20
CA SER A 413 20.28 11.68 4.07
C SER A 413 19.65 10.41 4.64
N VAL A 414 20.48 9.39 4.89
CA VAL A 414 20.04 8.11 5.48
C VAL A 414 20.19 8.16 6.99
N TRP A 415 19.17 7.73 7.72
CA TRP A 415 19.15 7.71 9.19
C TRP A 415 18.96 6.29 9.74
N PHE A 416 19.81 5.91 10.69
CA PHE A 416 19.82 4.64 11.40
C PHE A 416 19.19 4.83 12.78
N GLY A 417 17.86 4.71 12.85
CA GLY A 417 17.11 5.12 14.04
C GLY A 417 17.27 6.62 14.29
N GLU A 418 17.84 6.98 15.43
CA GLU A 418 18.07 8.37 15.86
C GLU A 418 19.35 9.00 15.27
N THR A 419 20.18 8.22 14.57
CA THR A 419 21.54 8.65 14.16
C THR A 419 21.62 8.84 12.65
N GLU A 420 22.00 10.04 12.21
CA GLU A 420 22.29 10.32 10.81
C GLU A 420 23.53 9.53 10.33
N SER A 421 23.53 9.12 9.07
CA SER A 421 24.70 8.54 8.39
C SER A 421 25.82 9.58 8.25
N PRO A 422 27.09 9.25 8.59
CA PRO A 422 28.23 10.18 8.41
C PRO A 422 28.38 10.68 6.96
N CYS A 423 28.00 9.87 5.98
CA CYS A 423 27.99 10.22 4.57
C CYS A 423 26.77 9.60 3.86
N THR A 424 26.09 10.34 2.99
CA THR A 424 25.03 9.81 2.11
C THR A 424 25.27 10.26 0.68
N ASP A 425 25.61 9.30 -0.19
CA ASP A 425 25.82 9.49 -1.61
C ASP A 425 24.55 9.19 -2.41
N TYR A 426 23.98 10.21 -3.02
CA TYR A 426 23.00 10.02 -4.10
C TYR A 426 23.71 9.49 -5.36
N ARG A 427 23.30 8.31 -5.86
CA ARG A 427 23.85 7.70 -7.08
C ARG A 427 22.88 7.74 -8.25
N SER A 428 21.59 7.50 -8.01
CA SER A 428 20.53 7.64 -9.01
C SER A 428 19.15 7.77 -8.34
N THR A 429 18.09 8.01 -9.12
CA THR A 429 16.70 8.00 -8.64
C THR A 429 16.24 6.63 -8.11
N GLN A 430 17.08 5.60 -8.24
CA GLN A 430 16.85 4.23 -7.77
C GLN A 430 17.91 3.74 -6.78
N THR A 431 19.03 4.45 -6.59
CA THR A 431 20.15 4.04 -5.72
C THR A 431 20.69 5.19 -4.86
N ILE A 432 20.76 4.96 -3.54
CA ILE A 432 21.52 5.77 -2.58
C ILE A 432 22.51 4.85 -1.85
N VAL A 433 23.72 5.33 -1.60
CA VAL A 433 24.71 4.65 -0.74
C VAL A 433 24.91 5.47 0.53
N ALA A 434 25.06 4.82 1.69
CA ALA A 434 25.32 5.49 2.96
C ALA A 434 26.36 4.74 3.80
N GLU A 435 27.16 5.48 4.56
CA GLU A 435 28.10 4.93 5.54
C GLU A 435 27.35 4.40 6.77
N VAL A 436 27.74 3.25 7.32
CA VAL A 436 27.15 2.73 8.56
C VAL A 436 27.72 3.49 9.76
N PRO A 437 26.91 4.19 10.57
CA PRO A 437 27.39 4.86 11.77
C PRO A 437 28.12 3.90 12.71
N GLN A 438 29.19 4.38 13.35
CA GLN A 438 29.84 3.60 14.41
C GLN A 438 28.84 3.29 15.53
N PHE A 439 28.88 2.05 16.04
CA PHE A 439 27.91 1.58 17.03
C PHE A 439 27.87 2.44 18.30
N SER A 440 29.01 3.04 18.68
CA SER A 440 29.14 4.03 19.76
C SER A 440 28.31 5.31 19.53
N SER A 441 28.17 5.77 18.28
CA SER A 441 27.32 6.91 17.95
C SER A 441 25.83 6.56 18.11
N VAL A 442 25.45 5.36 17.69
CA VAL A 442 24.06 4.87 17.82
C VAL A 442 23.71 4.62 19.29
N MET A 443 24.60 3.96 20.03
CA MET A 443 24.43 3.53 21.43
C MET A 443 25.58 4.03 22.33
N PRO A 444 25.63 5.32 22.70
CA PRO A 444 26.73 5.89 23.50
C PRO A 444 27.02 5.16 24.83
N ASN A 445 25.99 4.55 25.41
CA ASN A 445 26.08 3.81 26.68
C ASN A 445 26.59 2.36 26.53
N MET A 446 26.92 1.91 25.30
CA MET A 446 27.37 0.54 25.01
C MET A 446 28.61 0.56 24.11
N PRO A 447 29.83 0.34 24.64
CA PRO A 447 31.07 0.47 23.87
C PRO A 447 31.29 -0.61 22.80
N TRP A 448 30.57 -1.73 22.83
CA TRP A 448 30.60 -2.75 21.77
C TRP A 448 29.27 -3.54 21.67
N VAL A 449 29.06 -4.18 20.52
CA VAL A 449 27.84 -4.95 20.22
C VAL A 449 27.85 -6.28 20.98
N GLN A 450 27.20 -6.31 22.16
CA GLN A 450 27.08 -7.52 22.99
C GLN A 450 25.95 -8.47 22.55
N ARG A 451 24.93 -7.93 21.88
CA ARG A 451 23.78 -8.65 21.32
C ARG A 451 23.37 -7.99 20.02
N SER A 452 22.68 -8.70 19.13
CA SER A 452 22.15 -8.11 17.89
C SER A 452 21.20 -6.95 18.21
N ILE A 453 21.44 -5.78 17.62
CA ILE A 453 20.67 -4.56 17.83
C ILE A 453 20.21 -4.02 16.48
N SER A 454 18.90 -3.88 16.32
CA SER A 454 18.26 -3.52 15.06
C SER A 454 17.76 -2.08 15.08
N THR A 455 18.15 -1.28 14.08
CA THR A 455 17.73 0.11 13.90
C THR A 455 16.87 0.27 12.65
N PRO A 456 15.72 0.97 12.71
CA PRO A 456 14.91 1.25 11.52
C PRO A 456 15.63 2.24 10.61
N ILE A 457 15.57 2.02 9.29
CA ILE A 457 16.12 2.96 8.31
C ILE A 457 15.06 3.98 7.91
N SER A 458 15.44 5.25 7.92
CA SER A 458 14.62 6.37 7.42
C SER A 458 15.40 7.19 6.40
N LEU A 459 14.69 7.88 5.51
CA LEU A 459 15.26 8.84 4.57
C LEU A 459 14.79 10.23 4.98
N VAL A 460 15.71 11.17 5.16
CA VAL A 460 15.41 12.52 5.67
C VAL A 460 15.77 13.55 4.61
N ARG A 461 14.84 14.47 4.31
CA ARG A 461 15.04 15.59 3.38
C ARG A 461 15.57 16.80 4.15
N ARG A 462 16.39 17.64 3.49
CA ARG A 462 17.05 18.82 4.12
C ARG A 462 16.11 19.76 4.90
N ASP A 463 14.89 19.93 4.40
CA ASP A 463 13.82 20.75 5.00
C ASP A 463 13.06 20.06 6.15
N GLY A 464 13.53 18.89 6.60
CA GLY A 464 13.01 18.21 7.79
C GLY A 464 11.88 17.21 7.53
N ILE A 465 11.59 16.82 6.30
CA ILE A 465 10.69 15.67 6.07
C ILE A 465 11.42 14.35 6.39
N VAL A 466 10.84 13.55 7.28
CA VAL A 466 11.28 12.18 7.56
C VAL A 466 10.35 11.18 6.85
N TYR A 467 10.87 10.48 5.85
CA TYR A 467 10.20 9.36 5.18
C TYR A 467 10.57 8.05 5.87
N LEU A 468 9.57 7.30 6.34
CA LEU A 468 9.80 5.97 6.93
C LEU A 468 9.99 4.92 5.83
N THR A 469 10.96 4.02 6.02
CA THR A 469 11.06 2.79 5.24
C THR A 469 10.61 1.59 6.08
N SER A 470 10.33 0.47 5.42
CA SER A 470 10.14 -0.84 6.08
C SER A 470 11.47 -1.56 6.36
N LEU A 471 12.61 -0.94 6.05
CA LEU A 471 13.93 -1.54 6.15
C LEU A 471 14.53 -1.34 7.55
N VAL A 472 15.29 -2.34 7.98
CA VAL A 472 15.91 -2.40 9.30
C VAL A 472 17.34 -2.89 9.13
N PHE A 473 18.30 -2.12 9.62
CA PHE A 473 19.70 -2.54 9.70
C PHE A 473 19.95 -3.20 11.06
N THR A 474 20.84 -4.20 11.14
CA THR A 474 21.13 -4.90 12.39
C THR A 474 22.63 -4.99 12.64
N TYR A 475 23.08 -4.31 13.68
CA TYR A 475 24.43 -4.47 14.24
C TYR A 475 24.50 -5.83 14.93
N THR A 476 25.39 -6.72 14.49
CA THR A 476 25.60 -8.04 15.08
C THR A 476 26.90 -8.08 15.90
N PRO A 477 26.98 -8.89 16.98
CA PRO A 477 28.24 -9.13 17.66
C PRO A 477 29.25 -9.76 16.69
N GLN A 478 30.48 -9.27 16.67
CA GLN A 478 31.54 -9.95 15.93
C GLN A 478 31.73 -11.36 16.54
N PRO A 479 31.65 -12.44 15.76
CA PRO A 479 31.86 -13.78 16.29
C PRO A 479 33.28 -13.86 16.86
N ALA A 480 33.40 -14.35 18.10
CA ALA A 480 34.67 -14.44 18.79
C ALA A 480 35.68 -15.20 17.90
N PRO A 481 36.91 -14.69 17.71
CA PRO A 481 37.87 -15.31 16.80
C PRO A 481 38.11 -16.75 17.23
N ALA A 482 37.80 -17.70 16.33
CA ALA A 482 37.94 -19.12 16.60
C ALA A 482 39.35 -19.41 17.11
N ARG A 483 39.45 -19.95 18.33
CA ARG A 483 40.75 -20.17 18.99
C ARG A 483 41.62 -21.07 18.11
N LYS A 484 42.62 -20.49 17.45
CA LYS A 484 43.73 -21.20 16.79
C LYS A 484 44.62 -21.86 17.85
N ASN A 485 44.06 -22.86 18.54
CA ASN A 485 44.72 -23.71 19.53
C ASN A 485 43.85 -24.97 19.79
N SER A 486 43.54 -25.70 18.72
CA SER A 486 43.45 -27.15 18.77
C SER A 486 44.68 -27.72 18.07
N PRO A 487 45.38 -28.72 18.62
CA PRO A 487 46.42 -29.42 17.88
C PRO A 487 45.78 -30.13 16.69
N SER A 488 46.46 -30.10 15.53
CA SER A 488 46.00 -30.80 14.34
C SER A 488 45.89 -32.31 14.61
N PRO A 489 44.81 -32.98 14.20
CA PRO A 489 44.79 -34.44 14.16
C PRO A 489 45.96 -34.92 13.29
N SER A 490 46.78 -35.83 13.83
CA SER A 490 47.94 -36.35 13.12
C SER A 490 47.51 -37.00 11.79
N ALA A 491 48.28 -36.75 10.73
CA ALA A 491 47.94 -37.22 9.39
C ALA A 491 47.88 -38.76 9.33
N ILE A 492 46.68 -39.30 9.16
CA ILE A 492 46.49 -40.69 8.73
C ILE A 492 46.70 -40.71 7.21
N LEU A 493 47.87 -41.20 6.78
CA LEU A 493 48.18 -41.40 5.38
C LEU A 493 47.27 -42.49 4.79
N PRO A 494 46.62 -42.28 3.63
CA PRO A 494 46.05 -43.39 2.86
C PRO A 494 47.19 -44.22 2.26
N PRO A 495 47.01 -45.54 2.07
CA PRO A 495 48.02 -46.38 1.43
C PRO A 495 48.16 -46.03 -0.06
N THR A 496 49.39 -45.84 -0.52
CA THR A 496 49.70 -45.59 -1.94
C THR A 496 49.60 -46.89 -2.75
N SER A 497 48.74 -46.89 -3.77
CA SER A 497 48.59 -48.02 -4.70
C SER A 497 49.44 -47.80 -5.94
N ASP A 498 50.75 -48.02 -5.82
CA ASP A 498 51.66 -48.01 -6.96
C ASP A 498 51.58 -49.32 -7.75
N ASN A 499 50.91 -49.27 -8.90
CA ASN A 499 50.98 -50.31 -9.92
C ASN A 499 52.00 -49.87 -10.98
N ASN A 500 53.15 -50.56 -11.09
CA ASN A 500 53.71 -50.95 -12.40
C ASN A 500 54.99 -51.80 -12.39
N PHE A 501 54.95 -52.81 -13.27
CA PHE A 501 56.03 -53.54 -13.97
C PHE A 501 56.81 -54.70 -13.30
N CYS A 502 56.65 -55.85 -13.97
CA CYS A 502 57.47 -57.07 -14.03
C CYS A 502 57.63 -57.87 -12.72
N GLU A 503 57.71 -59.20 -12.78
CA GLU A 503 57.95 -60.12 -13.92
C GLU A 503 56.84 -61.16 -14.12
#